data_AF-A0A2N6CGX2-F1
#
_entry.id   AF-A0A2N6CGX2-F1
#
_cell.length_a   1.000
_cell.length_b   1.000
_cell.length_c   1.000
_cell.angle_alpha   90.00
_cell.angle_beta   90.00
_cell.angle_gamma   90.00
#
_symmetry.space_group_name_H-M   'P 1'
#
loop_
_entity.id
_entity.type
_entity.pdbx_description
1 polymer ?
#
loop_
_entity_poly.entity_id
_entity_poly.type
_entity_poly.pdbx_seq_one_letter_code
_entity_poly.pdbx_strand_id
1 'polypeptide(L)' 'MVKGSIHVTYADGTEETVNAGDVYYWPPGHTVRVDEDYEAIEFSPSDQMGELMNHLETKLQG' A
#
# COMPACT_ATOMS: atom_id res chain seq x y z
N MET A 1 3.80 9.10 -3.67
CA MET A 1 4.41 8.19 -4.65
C MET A 1 5.62 8.87 -5.28
N VAL A 2 6.78 8.20 -5.30
CA VAL A 2 8.02 8.74 -5.88
C VAL A 2 8.22 8.27 -7.32
N LYS A 3 7.99 6.98 -7.61
CA LYS A 3 8.10 6.38 -8.96
C LYS A 3 7.11 5.23 -9.13
N GLY A 4 6.75 4.93 -10.38
CA GLY A 4 5.88 3.81 -10.74
C GLY A 4 4.39 4.12 -10.52
N SER A 5 3.59 3.06 -10.46
CA SER A 5 2.15 3.11 -10.25
C SER A 5 1.67 1.98 -9.33
N ILE A 6 0.58 2.23 -8.59
CA ILE A 6 -0.10 1.23 -7.76
C ILE A 6 -1.59 1.26 -8.02
N HIS A 7 -2.20 0.07 -8.11
CA HIS A 7 -3.65 -0.09 -8.14
C HIS A 7 -4.19 -0.46 -6.78
N VAL A 8 -5.27 0.21 -6.38
CA VAL A 8 -5.93 0.01 -5.09
C VAL A 8 -7.38 -0.34 -5.35
N THR A 9 -7.85 -1.41 -4.72
CA THR A 9 -9.27 -1.76 -4.68
C THR A 9 -9.78 -1.62 -3.25
N TYR A 10 -10.84 -0.85 -3.08
CA TYR A 10 -11.49 -0.63 -1.79
C TYR A 10 -12.57 -1.68 -1.51
N ALA A 11 -12.96 -1.81 -0.24
CA ALA A 11 -13.97 -2.79 0.19
C ALA A 11 -15.36 -2.56 -0.44
N ASP A 12 -15.67 -1.35 -0.89
CA ASP A 12 -16.90 -1.02 -1.63
C ASP A 12 -16.82 -1.33 -3.14
N GLY A 13 -15.67 -1.86 -3.59
CA GLY A 13 -15.40 -2.21 -4.98
C GLY A 13 -14.92 -1.04 -5.84
N THR A 14 -14.76 0.16 -5.27
CA THR A 14 -14.14 1.27 -6.00
C THR A 14 -12.64 1.02 -6.19
N GLU A 15 -12.09 1.59 -7.27
CA GLU A 15 -10.69 1.45 -7.62
C GLU A 15 -10.02 2.81 -7.80
N GLU A 16 -8.75 2.86 -7.42
CA GLU A 16 -7.87 4.02 -7.59
C GLU A 16 -6.54 3.56 -8.18
N THR A 17 -5.95 4.41 -9.03
CA THR A 17 -4.57 4.24 -9.49
C THR A 17 -3.76 5.44 -9.03
N VAL A 18 -2.74 5.17 -8.20
CA VAL A 18 -1.81 6.18 -7.69
C VAL A 18 -0.57 6.18 -8.56
N ASN A 19 -0.17 7.36 -9.06
CA ASN A 19 0.95 7.54 -9.98
C ASN A 19 2.09 8.33 -9.35
N ALA A 20 3.27 8.29 -9.98
CA ALA A 20 4.41 9.11 -9.59
C ALA A 20 4.03 10.61 -9.45
N GLY A 21 4.35 11.18 -8.28
CA GLY A 21 4.00 12.56 -7.92
C GLY A 21 2.76 12.68 -7.03
N ASP A 22 1.91 11.65 -6.94
CA ASP A 22 0.69 11.71 -6.15
C ASP A 22 0.97 11.62 -4.64
N VAL A 23 0.18 12.36 -3.86
CA VAL A 23 0.04 12.19 -2.41
C VAL A 23 -1.31 11.54 -2.15
N TYR A 24 -1.32 10.45 -1.40
CA TYR A 24 -2.48 9.59 -1.24
C TYR A 24 -2.75 9.24 0.23
N TYR A 25 -3.97 8.78 0.50
CA TYR A 25 -4.38 8.21 1.78
C TYR A 25 -5.34 7.05 1.54
N TRP A 26 -5.01 5.87 2.06
CA TRP A 26 -5.86 4.69 1.92
C TRP A 26 -6.54 4.35 3.26
N PRO A 27 -7.85 4.56 3.40
CA PRO A 27 -8.57 4.15 4.60
C PRO A 27 -8.53 2.62 4.79
N PRO A 28 -8.76 2.11 6.02
CA PRO A 28 -8.86 0.68 6.27
C PRO A 28 -9.85 0.00 5.32
N GLY A 29 -9.52 -1.22 4.88
CA GLY A 29 -10.32 -1.96 3.91
C GLY A 29 -9.96 -1.64 2.46
N HIS A 30 -8.68 -1.76 2.14
CA HIS A 30 -8.15 -1.67 0.78
C HIS A 30 -7.21 -2.85 0.50
N THR A 31 -7.04 -3.19 -0.77
CA THR A 31 -6.05 -4.16 -1.25
C THR A 31 -5.20 -3.50 -2.31
N VAL A 32 -3.88 -3.64 -2.17
CA VAL A 32 -2.88 -3.11 -3.10
C VAL A 32 -2.50 -4.20 -4.09
N ARG A 33 -2.50 -3.86 -5.38
CA ARG A 33 -1.97 -4.67 -6.47
C ARG A 33 -0.86 -3.90 -7.19
N VAL A 34 0.27 -4.56 -7.35
CA VAL A 34 1.50 -4.00 -7.92
C VAL A 34 1.78 -4.75 -9.22
N ASP A 35 1.74 -4.04 -10.34
CA ASP A 35 1.97 -4.60 -11.68
C ASP A 35 3.41 -4.39 -12.15
N GLU A 36 4.06 -3.33 -11.67
CA GLU A 36 5.42 -2.93 -12.00
C GLU A 36 6.13 -2.43 -10.73
N ASP A 37 7.47 -2.38 -10.78
CA ASP A 37 8.28 -1.86 -9.67
C ASP A 37 7.92 -0.40 -9.37
N TYR A 38 7.77 -0.06 -8.08
CA TYR A 38 7.45 1.30 -7.64
C TYR A 38 8.29 1.71 -6.43
N GLU A 39 8.32 3.01 -6.15
CA GLU A 39 8.99 3.60 -4.99
C GLU A 39 8.04 4.59 -4.29
N ALA A 40 7.80 4.40 -3.00
CA ALA A 40 6.92 5.25 -2.21
C ALA A 40 7.51 5.57 -0.83
N ILE A 41 7.03 6.68 -0.26
CA ILE A 41 7.29 7.06 1.13
C ILE A 41 5.93 7.11 1.81
N GLU A 42 5.75 6.29 2.84
CA GLU A 42 4.49 6.16 3.56
C GLU A 42 4.68 6.58 5.02
N PHE A 43 3.70 7.33 5.52
CA PHE A 43 3.66 7.78 6.90
C PHE A 43 2.51 7.07 7.59
N SER A 44 2.82 6.24 8.58
CA SER A 44 1.84 5.54 9.40
C SER A 44 2.22 5.66 10.88
N PRO A 45 1.25 5.52 11.80
CA PRO A 45 1.58 5.47 13.21
C PRO A 45 2.40 4.20 13.51
N SER A 46 3.38 4.34 14.40
CA SER A 46 4.44 3.36 14.62
C SER A 46 3.93 1.98 15.03
N ASP A 47 2.88 1.93 15.85
CA ASP A 47 2.40 0.68 16.43
C ASP A 47 1.73 -0.18 15.35
N GLN A 48 0.83 0.40 14.54
CA GLN A 48 0.19 -0.26 13.41
C GLN A 48 1.19 -0.66 12.33
N MET A 49 2.24 0.14 12.11
CA MET A 49 3.32 -0.24 11.19
C MET A 49 4.06 -1.49 11.68
N GLY A 50 4.31 -1.59 12.98
CA GLY A 50 4.91 -2.78 13.59
C GLY A 50 4.06 -4.03 13.38
N GLU A 51 2.74 -3.94 13.55
CA GLU A 51 1.81 -5.04 13.29
C GLU A 51 1.85 -5.50 11.82
N LEU A 52 1.85 -4.55 10.88
CA LEU A 52 1.95 -4.85 9.45
C LEU A 52 3.26 -5.55 9.10
N MET A 53 4.40 -5.05 9.59
CA MET A 53 5.72 -5.63 9.30
C MET A 53 5.84 -7.06 9.84
N ASN A 54 5.36 -7.32 11.06
CA ASN A 54 5.34 -8.67 11.64
C ASN A 54 4.49 -9.64 10.80
N HIS A 55 3.34 -9.18 10.32
CA HIS A 55 2.45 -9.97 9.47
C HIS A 55 3.10 -10.29 8.11
N LEU A 56 3.77 -9.31 7.50
CA LEU A 56 4.52 -9.51 6.25
C LEU A 56 5.68 -10.50 6.45
N GLU A 57 6.47 -10.34 7.51
CA GLU A 57 7.56 -11.27 7.84
C GLU A 57 7.04 -12.70 7.97
N THR A 58 5.95 -12.90 8.71
CA THR A 58 5.31 -14.21 8.86
C THR A 58 4.88 -14.82 7.53
N LYS A 59 4.35 -14.00 6.60
CA LYS A 59 3.90 -14.46 5.28
C LYS A 59 5.05 -14.75 4.31
N LEU A 60 6.20 -14.09 4.48
CA LEU A 60 7.37 -14.23 3.60
C LEU A 60 8.33 -15.34 4.05
N GLN A 61 8.15 -15.89 5.26
CA GLN A 61 8.94 -17.03 5.77
C GLN A 61 8.49 -18.41 5.22
N GLY A 62 7.58 -18.44 4.24
CA GLY A 62 7.17 -19.66 3.52
C GLY A 62 7.85 -19.79 2.17
#